data_AF-A0A971D4V4-F1
#
_entry.id   AF-A0A971D4V4-F1
#
_cell.length_a   1.000
_cell.length_b   1.000
_cell.length_c   1.000
_cell.angle_alpha   90.00
_cell.angle_beta   90.00
_cell.angle_gamma   90.00
#
_symmetry.space_group_name_H-M   'P 1'
#
loop_
_entity.id
_entity.type
_entity.pdbx_description
1 polymer ?
#
loop_
_entity_poly.entity_id
_entity_poly.type
_entity_poly.pdbx_seq_one_letter_code
_entity_poly.pdbx_strand_id
1 'polypeptide(L)' 'DVLGASWPAWDEELAADEVVTVVVQVNGKLRDRLQVAVDAEKDDVLAQARQAENAARFLDGKQVVKEVYVPGKLVNFVVR' A
#
# COMPACT_ATOMS: atom_id res chain seq x y z
N ASP A 1 -12.32 43.33 5.59
CA ASP A 1 -11.04 43.52 4.88
C ASP A 1 -10.26 42.22 4.99
N VAL A 2 -10.01 41.56 3.87
CA VAL A 2 -9.31 40.26 3.81
C VAL A 2 -7.79 40.43 3.69
N LEU A 3 -7.31 41.66 3.51
CA LEU A 3 -5.89 41.95 3.26
C LEU A 3 -5.01 41.81 4.52
N GLY A 4 -5.60 41.83 5.72
CA GLY A 4 -4.92 41.63 7.00
C GLY A 4 -5.13 40.26 7.65
N ALA A 5 -5.89 39.36 7.00
CA ALA A 5 -6.15 38.04 7.54
C ALA A 5 -4.92 37.14 7.36
N SER A 6 -4.48 36.49 8.44
CA SER A 6 -3.43 35.47 8.38
C SER A 6 -3.91 34.27 7.54
N TRP A 7 -2.98 33.68 6.79
CA TRP A 7 -3.25 32.45 6.04
C TRP A 7 -3.76 31.37 6.99
N PRO A 8 -4.80 30.60 6.63
CA PRO A 8 -5.31 29.54 7.48
C PRO A 8 -4.19 28.54 7.79
N ALA A 9 -3.97 28.28 9.08
CA ALA A 9 -3.16 27.16 9.52
C ALA A 9 -3.92 25.87 9.18
N TRP A 10 -3.22 24.90 8.60
CA TRP A 10 -3.78 23.58 8.39
C TRP A 10 -3.67 22.77 9.68
N ASP A 11 -4.61 21.86 9.87
CA ASP A 11 -4.64 20.92 10.99
C ASP A 11 -4.05 19.60 10.50
N GLU A 12 -3.00 19.13 11.18
CA GLU A 12 -2.28 17.89 10.85
C GLU A 12 -3.16 16.65 10.98
N GLU A 13 -4.09 16.63 11.94
CA GLU A 13 -4.97 15.48 12.17
C GLU A 13 -6.04 15.38 11.08
N LEU A 14 -6.58 16.52 10.64
CA LEU A 14 -7.59 16.55 9.56
C LEU A 14 -6.98 16.30 8.17
N ALA A 15 -5.67 16.50 8.02
CA ALA A 15 -4.95 16.27 6.77
C ALA A 15 -4.42 14.83 6.62
N ALA A 16 -4.51 14.00 7.66
CA ALA A 16 -4.06 12.61 7.61
C ALA A 16 -5.06 11.74 6.84
N ASP A 17 -4.56 11.02 5.82
CA ASP A 17 -5.36 10.01 5.14
C ASP A 17 -5.57 8.80 6.06
N GLU A 18 -6.81 8.31 6.17
CA GLU A 18 -7.12 7.09 6.94
C GLU A 18 -6.64 5.81 6.21
N VAL A 19 -6.44 5.90 4.90
CA VAL A 19 -6.04 4.78 4.04
C VAL A 19 -4.91 5.18 3.09
N VAL A 20 -3.95 4.29 2.92
CA VAL A 20 -2.82 4.44 1.99
C VAL A 20 -2.91 3.44 0.85
N THR A 21 -2.47 3.86 -0.33
CA THR A 21 -2.35 2.96 -1.49
C THR A 21 -1.01 2.23 -1.45
N VAL A 22 -1.04 0.93 -1.24
CA VAL A 22 0.11 0.04 -1.30
C VAL A 22 0.17 -0.62 -2.67
N VAL A 23 1.30 -0.51 -3.38
CA VAL A 23 1.47 -1.18 -4.66
C VAL A 23 1.91 -2.63 -4.47
N VAL A 24 1.32 -3.55 -5.22
CA VAL A 24 1.67 -4.98 -5.18
C VAL A 24 2.50 -5.33 -6.40
N GLN A 25 3.67 -5.90 -6.16
CA GLN A 25 4.64 -6.30 -7.17
C GLN A 25 4.91 -7.80 -7.11
N VAL A 26 5.24 -8.36 -8.27
CA VAL A 26 5.76 -9.73 -8.39
C VAL A 26 7.02 -9.70 -9.23
N ASN A 27 8.15 -10.15 -8.68
CA ASN A 27 9.49 -10.02 -9.26
C ASN A 27 9.78 -8.59 -9.75
N GLY A 28 9.41 -7.59 -8.93
CA GLY A 28 9.64 -6.16 -9.20
C GLY A 28 8.71 -5.53 -10.24
N LYS A 29 7.78 -6.29 -10.85
CA LYS A 29 6.78 -5.75 -11.79
C LYS A 29 5.47 -5.46 -11.06
N LEU A 30 4.91 -4.26 -11.28
CA LEU A 30 3.61 -3.86 -10.73
C LEU A 30 2.50 -4.78 -11.24
N ARG A 31 1.75 -5.39 -10.32
CA ARG A 31 0.62 -6.29 -10.61
C ARG A 31 -0.70 -5.76 -10.10
N ASP A 32 -0.69 -5.09 -8.94
CA ASP A 32 -1.92 -4.59 -8.34
C ASP A 32 -1.69 -3.35 -7.48
N ARG A 33 -2.79 -2.76 -7.00
CA ARG A 33 -2.81 -1.69 -5.98
C ARG A 33 -3.89 -2.00 -4.96
N LEU A 34 -3.57 -1.85 -3.69
CA LEU A 34 -4.50 -2.05 -2.59
C LEU A 34 -4.62 -0.76 -1.79
N GLN A 35 -5.83 -0.45 -1.33
CA GLN A 35 -6.03 0.51 -0.26
C GLN A 35 -6.05 -0.23 1.07
N VAL A 36 -5.19 0.18 1.99
CA VAL A 36 -5.09 -0.40 3.34
C VAL A 36 -5.09 0.72 4.36
N ALA A 37 -5.55 0.45 5.57
CA ALA A 37 -5.44 1.42 6.66
C ALA A 37 -3.97 1.78 6.92
N VAL A 38 -3.71 3.03 7.34
CA VAL A 38 -2.33 3.51 7.57
C VAL A 38 -1.62 2.72 8.67
N ASP A 39 -2.39 2.22 9.63
CA ASP A 39 -1.95 1.40 10.77
C ASP A 39 -2.10 -0.10 10.54
N ALA A 40 -2.47 -0.53 9.33
CA ALA A 40 -2.69 -1.94 9.02
C ALA A 40 -1.44 -2.77 9.33
N GLU A 41 -1.64 -3.91 10.01
CA GLU A 41 -0.54 -4.81 10.32
C GLU A 41 0.06 -5.41 9.04
N LYS A 42 1.38 -5.63 9.07
CA LYS A 42 2.12 -6.19 7.95
C LYS A 42 1.51 -7.48 7.42
N ASP A 43 1.12 -8.39 8.31
CA ASP A 43 0.64 -9.72 7.93
C ASP A 43 -0.74 -9.64 7.25
N ASP A 44 -1.60 -8.72 7.70
CA ASP A 44 -2.88 -8.43 7.05
C ASP A 44 -2.69 -7.85 5.65
N VAL A 45 -1.74 -6.91 5.49
CA VAL A 45 -1.43 -6.33 4.18
C VAL A 45 -0.86 -7.38 3.23
N LEU A 46 -0.01 -8.29 3.72
CA LEU A 46 0.52 -9.41 2.92
C LEU A 46 -0.58 -10.39 2.52
N ALA A 47 -1.51 -10.72 3.42
CA ALA A 47 -2.64 -11.59 3.13
C ALA A 47 -3.54 -10.99 2.04
N GLN A 48 -3.89 -9.70 2.16
CA GLN A 48 -4.66 -8.98 1.15
C GLN A 48 -3.91 -8.93 -0.19
N ALA A 49 -2.60 -8.64 -0.18
CA ALA A 49 -1.77 -8.61 -1.40
C ALA A 49 -1.65 -9.96 -2.11
N ARG A 50 -1.73 -11.08 -1.37
CA ARG A 50 -1.77 -12.43 -1.95
C ARG A 50 -3.11 -12.76 -2.60
N GLN A 51 -4.19 -12.20 -2.07
CA GLN A 51 -5.56 -12.43 -2.55
C GLN A 51 -6.00 -11.44 -3.64
N ALA A 52 -5.24 -10.36 -3.84
CA ALA A 52 -5.49 -9.38 -4.89
C ALA A 52 -5.55 -10.07 -6.26
N GLU A 53 -6.64 -9.86 -7.01
CA GLU A 53 -6.99 -10.64 -8.19
C GLU A 53 -5.84 -10.73 -9.21
N ASN A 54 -5.21 -9.60 -9.53
CA ASN A 54 -4.11 -9.62 -10.49
C ASN A 54 -2.86 -10.26 -9.89
N ALA A 55 -2.51 -9.93 -8.64
CA ALA A 55 -1.33 -10.50 -7.99
C ALA A 55 -1.42 -12.03 -7.89
N ALA A 56 -2.57 -12.57 -7.43
CA ALA A 56 -2.83 -13.99 -7.29
C ALA A 56 -2.55 -14.76 -8.59
N ARG A 57 -2.97 -14.21 -9.75
CA ARG A 57 -2.70 -14.80 -11.08
C ARG A 57 -1.21 -14.91 -11.41
N PHE A 58 -0.37 -14.04 -10.87
CA PHE A 58 1.08 -14.09 -11.06
C PHE A 58 1.80 -14.93 -10.01
N LEU A 59 1.13 -15.26 -8.90
CA LEU A 59 1.61 -16.17 -7.85
C LEU A 59 1.19 -17.62 -8.09
N ASP A 60 0.09 -17.84 -8.81
CA ASP A 60 -0.45 -19.16 -9.08
C ASP A 60 0.57 -20.10 -9.74
N GLY A 61 0.65 -21.32 -9.22
CA GLY A 61 1.61 -22.34 -9.65
C GLY A 61 3.08 -22.03 -9.35
N LYS A 62 3.41 -20.94 -8.64
CA LYS A 62 4.80 -20.54 -8.34
C LYS A 62 5.11 -20.63 -6.85
N GLN A 63 6.39 -20.80 -6.56
CA GLN A 63 6.87 -20.80 -5.19
C GLN A 63 7.28 -19.38 -4.79
N VAL A 64 6.65 -18.83 -3.75
CA VAL A 64 7.10 -17.58 -3.12
C VAL A 64 8.37 -17.84 -2.32
N VAL A 65 9.46 -17.21 -2.72
CA VAL A 65 10.80 -17.34 -2.10
C VAL A 65 11.05 -16.24 -1.08
N LYS A 66 10.47 -15.05 -1.30
CA LYS A 66 10.62 -13.91 -0.39
C LYS A 66 9.42 -12.98 -0.49
N GLU A 67 9.03 -12.46 0.66
CA GLU A 67 8.06 -11.38 0.81
C GLU A 67 8.77 -10.14 1.31
N VAL A 68 8.56 -9.02 0.63
CA VAL A 68 9.08 -7.72 1.02
C VAL A 68 7.91 -6.79 1.22
N TYR A 69 7.77 -6.27 2.42
CA TYR A 69 6.79 -5.22 2.73
C TYR A 69 7.54 -3.96 3.13
N VAL A 70 7.16 -2.84 2.51
CA VAL A 70 7.57 -1.50 2.92
C VAL A 70 6.29 -0.78 3.39
N PRO A 71 6.18 -0.47 4.68
CA PRO A 71 4.98 0.14 5.27
C PRO A 71 4.46 1.33 4.47
N GLY A 72 3.17 1.31 4.18
CA GLY A 72 2.46 2.35 3.41
C GLY A 72 2.95 2.58 1.97
N LYS A 73 3.85 1.73 1.44
CA LYS A 73 4.44 1.93 0.09
C LYS A 73 4.19 0.75 -0.83
N LEU A 74 4.71 -0.44 -0.50
CA LEU A 74 4.64 -1.58 -1.42
C LEU A 74 4.73 -2.94 -0.73
N VAL A 75 4.19 -3.94 -1.42
CA VAL A 75 4.47 -5.37 -1.23
C VAL A 75 5.14 -5.90 -2.49
N ASN A 76 6.21 -6.67 -2.36
CA ASN A 76 6.83 -7.39 -3.48
C ASN A 76 7.00 -8.87 -3.13
N PHE A 77 6.41 -9.72 -3.97
CA PHE A 77 6.59 -11.17 -3.91
C PHE A 77 7.69 -11.58 -4.89
N VAL A 78 8.75 -12.20 -4.38
CA VAL A 78 9.77 -12.84 -5.19
C VAL A 78 9.36 -14.29 -5.40
N VAL A 79 9.14 -14.68 -6.66
CA VAL A 79 8.67 -16.02 -7.03
C VAL A 79 9.66 -16.73 -7.96
N ARG A 80 9.72 -18.06 -7.84
CA ARG A 80 10.43 -18.98 -8.75
C ARG A 80 9.44 -19.86 -9.49
#